data_AF-K1Z5T3-F1
#
_entry.id   AF-K1Z5T3-F1
#
_cell.length_a   1.000
_cell.length_b   1.000
_cell.length_c   1.000
_cell.angle_alpha   90.00
_cell.angle_beta   90.00
_cell.angle_gamma   90.00
#
_symmetry.space_group_name_H-M   'P 1'
#
loop_
_entity.id
_entity.type
_entity.pdbx_description
1 polymer ?
#
loop_
_entity_poly.entity_id
_entity_poly.type
_entity_poly.pdbx_seq_one_letter_code
_entity_poly.pdbx_strand_id
1 'polypeptide(L)' 'ATMLAECVVRVKNVFLLDELGVPEAFWQIEVKDFPAVVTMDSHGGSLHKTVREVSDKVLAELVGHELNTAQS' A
#
# COMPACT_ATOMS: atom_id res chain seq x y z
N ALA A 1 -0.59 -10.50 9.47
CA ALA A 1 -2.05 -10.56 9.67
C ALA A 1 -2.43 -10.49 11.15
N THR A 2 -1.77 -11.25 12.03
CA THR A 2 -2.11 -11.34 13.47
C THR A 2 -2.20 -9.99 14.18
N MET A 3 -1.24 -9.07 13.97
CA MET A 3 -1.27 -7.74 14.60
C MET A 3 -2.47 -6.89 14.21
N LEU A 4 -2.97 -6.99 12.96
CA LEU A 4 -4.16 -6.23 12.54
C LEU A 4 -5.46 -6.90 12.99
N ALA A 5 -5.43 -8.22 13.22
CA ALA A 5 -6.57 -8.94 13.78
C ALA A 5 -6.89 -8.50 15.22
N GLU A 6 -5.87 -8.07 15.98
CA GLU A 6 -6.05 -7.52 17.34
C GLU A 6 -6.87 -6.22 17.35
N CYS A 7 -6.88 -5.45 16.25
CA CYS A 7 -7.70 -4.26 16.12
C CYS A 7 -9.19 -4.57 15.89
N VAL A 8 -9.56 -5.81 15.56
CA VAL A 8 -10.94 -6.20 15.25
C VAL A 8 -11.71 -6.45 16.54
N VAL A 9 -12.69 -5.58 16.82
CA VAL A 9 -13.55 -5.68 18.00
C VAL A 9 -14.71 -6.64 17.75
N ARG A 10 -15.28 -6.63 16.54
CA ARG A 10 -16.43 -7.47 16.19
C ARG A 10 -16.54 -7.70 14.68
N VAL A 11 -16.84 -8.93 14.28
CA VAL A 11 -17.36 -9.23 12.93
C VAL A 11 -18.88 -9.06 12.97
N LYS A 12 -19.42 -8.09 12.22
CA LYS A 12 -20.85 -7.77 12.20
C LYS A 12 -21.61 -8.65 11.22
N ASN A 13 -21.06 -8.86 10.04
CA ASN A 13 -21.66 -9.68 9.00
C ASN A 13 -20.62 -10.07 7.93
N VAL A 14 -20.98 -11.05 7.11
CA VAL A 14 -20.26 -11.43 5.89
C VAL A 14 -21.25 -11.55 4.73
N PHE A 15 -20.89 -11.04 3.57
CA PHE A 15 -21.71 -11.10 2.36
C PHE A 15 -20.97 -11.85 1.25
N LEU A 16 -21.72 -12.60 0.44
CA LEU A 16 -21.21 -13.37 -0.71
C LEU A 16 -20.16 -14.44 -0.35
N LEU A 17 -20.30 -15.05 0.83
CA LEU A 17 -19.33 -16.03 1.33
C LEU A 17 -19.28 -17.29 0.46
N ASP A 18 -20.44 -17.79 0.04
CA ASP A 18 -20.54 -19.04 -0.71
C ASP A 18 -20.03 -18.86 -2.16
N GLU A 19 -20.17 -17.66 -2.72
CA GLU A 19 -19.78 -17.34 -4.09
C GLU A 19 -18.31 -16.94 -4.22
N LEU A 20 -17.79 -16.17 -3.27
CA LEU A 20 -16.43 -15.59 -3.34
C LEU A 20 -15.41 -16.32 -2.46
N GLY A 21 -15.86 -17.05 -1.43
CA GLY A 21 -14.97 -17.67 -0.45
C GLY A 21 -14.46 -16.70 0.62
N VAL A 22 -13.72 -17.26 1.59
CA VAL A 22 -13.31 -16.53 2.81
C VAL A 22 -12.44 -15.27 2.53
N PRO A 23 -11.39 -15.31 1.68
CA PRO A 23 -10.54 -14.15 1.46
C PRO A 23 -11.20 -13.03 0.65
N GLU A 24 -12.12 -13.36 -0.26
CA GLU A 24 -12.69 -12.44 -1.23
C GLU A 24 -14.12 -11.96 -0.89
N ALA A 25 -14.78 -12.58 0.11
CA ALA A 25 -16.08 -12.13 0.60
C ALA A 25 -16.03 -10.72 1.21
N PHE A 26 -17.18 -10.04 1.25
CA PHE A 26 -17.28 -8.71 1.87
C PHE A 26 -17.50 -8.83 3.37
N TRP A 27 -16.50 -8.40 4.14
CA TRP A 27 -16.54 -8.45 5.61
C TRP A 27 -16.95 -7.10 6.19
N GLN A 28 -18.05 -7.08 6.94
CA GLN A 28 -18.43 -5.93 7.74
C GLN A 28 -17.81 -6.09 9.14
N ILE A 29 -16.75 -5.34 9.41
CA ILE A 29 -16.01 -5.41 10.68
C ILE A 29 -16.04 -4.08 11.43
N GLU A 30 -16.04 -4.18 12.75
CA GLU A 30 -15.78 -3.06 13.65
C GLU A 30 -14.35 -3.15 14.16
N VAL A 31 -13.60 -2.07 13.98
CA VAL A 31 -12.20 -1.98 14.39
C VAL A 31 -12.00 -0.82 15.35
N LYS A 32 -11.02 -0.96 16.25
CA LYS A 32 -10.57 0.09 17.16
C LYS A 32 -9.06 0.23 17.05
N ASP A 33 -8.58 1.47 17.09
CA ASP A 33 -7.15 1.81 17.03
C ASP A 33 -6.43 1.17 15.83
N PHE A 34 -7.13 1.06 14.68
CA PHE A 34 -6.60 0.47 13.46
C PHE A 34 -5.60 1.41 12.80
N PRO A 35 -4.30 1.08 12.76
CA PRO A 35 -3.28 1.97 12.22
C PRO A 35 -3.40 2.05 10.69
N ALA A 36 -3.41 3.26 10.15
CA ALA A 36 -3.43 3.51 8.72
C ALA A 36 -2.60 4.76 8.37
N VAL A 37 -2.12 4.81 7.12
CA VAL A 37 -1.42 5.96 6.55
C VAL A 37 -2.16 6.42 5.31
N VAL A 38 -2.35 7.73 5.18
CA VAL A 38 -2.90 8.34 3.96
C VAL A 38 -1.81 8.35 2.90
N THR A 39 -1.83 7.38 1.99
CA THR A 39 -0.89 7.33 0.86
C THR A 39 -1.39 8.11 -0.36
N MET A 40 -2.71 8.33 -0.43
CA MET A 40 -3.38 9.10 -1.48
C MET A 40 -4.54 9.88 -0.86
N ASP A 41 -4.72 11.12 -1.29
CA ASP A 41 -5.81 12.00 -0.84
C ASP A 41 -6.79 12.33 -1.97
N SER A 42 -7.91 12.96 -1.63
CA SER A 42 -8.97 13.34 -2.58
C SER A 42 -8.64 14.56 -3.46
N HIS A 43 -7.47 15.19 -3.28
CA HIS A 43 -7.03 16.37 -4.01
C HIS A 43 -5.96 16.03 -5.07
N GLY A 44 -5.67 14.75 -5.26
CA GLY A 44 -4.68 14.25 -6.23
C GLY A 44 -3.28 14.07 -5.65
N GLY A 45 -3.09 14.23 -4.33
CA GLY A 45 -1.85 13.88 -3.65
C GLY A 45 -1.60 12.38 -3.67
N SER A 46 -0.36 11.96 -3.96
CA SER A 46 0.06 10.55 -3.96
C SER A 46 1.51 10.38 -3.51
N LEU A 47 1.71 9.69 -2.39
CA LEU A 47 3.04 9.31 -1.92
C LEU A 47 3.73 8.37 -2.90
N HIS A 48 2.98 7.46 -3.55
CA HIS A 48 3.54 6.54 -4.55
C HIS A 48 4.15 7.31 -5.74
N LYS A 49 3.46 8.34 -6.24
CA LYS A 49 3.99 9.20 -7.30
C LYS A 49 5.27 9.91 -6.87
N THR A 50 5.25 10.48 -5.67
CA THR A 50 6.41 11.20 -5.10
C THR A 50 7.62 10.29 -4.98
N VAL A 51 7.45 9.11 -4.37
CA VAL A 51 8.54 8.13 -4.21
C VAL A 51 9.06 7.66 -5.55
N ARG A 52 8.17 7.46 -6.54
CA ARG A 52 8.56 7.08 -7.90
C ARG A 52 9.45 8.13 -8.54
N GLU A 53 9.03 9.40 -8.52
CA GLU A 53 9.78 10.51 -9.10
C GLU A 53 11.16 10.69 -8.45
N VAL A 54 11.25 10.57 -7.14
CA VAL A 54 12.53 10.64 -6.41
C VAL A 54 13.42 9.45 -6.79
N SER A 55 12.87 8.24 -6.79
CA SER A 55 13.60 7.03 -7.15
C SER A 55 14.11 7.07 -8.58
N ASP A 56 13.30 7.55 -9.53
CA ASP A 56 13.68 7.68 -10.94
C ASP A 56 14.82 8.69 -11.14
N LYS A 57 14.83 9.79 -10.40
CA LYS A 57 15.94 10.77 -10.43
C LYS A 57 17.24 10.14 -9.94
N VAL A 58 17.20 9.47 -8.77
CA VAL A 58 18.36 8.80 -8.21
C VAL A 58 18.86 7.70 -9.15
N LEU A 59 17.96 6.94 -9.76
CA LEU A 59 18.33 5.92 -10.75
C LEU A 59 19.06 6.54 -11.95
N ALA A 60 18.55 7.65 -12.50
CA ALA A 60 19.17 8.33 -13.63
C ALA A 60 20.60 8.82 -13.31
N GLU A 61 20.81 9.35 -12.10
CA GLU A 61 22.14 9.76 -11.61
C GLU A 61 23.10 8.57 -11.51
N LEU A 62 22.65 7.44 -10.94
CA LEU A 62 23.46 6.24 -10.78
C LEU A 62 23.86 5.62 -12.13
N VAL A 63 22.91 5.51 -13.07
CA VAL A 63 23.19 4.98 -14.41
C VAL A 63 24.11 5.92 -15.21
N GLY A 64 23.91 7.24 -15.11
CA GLY A 64 24.80 8.22 -15.72
C GLY A 64 26.23 8.15 -15.17
N HIS A 65 26.38 7.89 -13.88
CA HIS A 65 27.68 7.66 -13.25
C HIS A 65 28.36 6.38 -13.78
N GLU A 66 27.64 5.26 -13.88
CA GLU A 66 28.19 4.02 -14.45
C GLU A 66 28.66 4.18 -15.89
N LEU A 67 27.91 4.88 -16.73
CA LEU A 67 28.29 5.14 -18.13
C LEU A 67 29.57 5.98 -18.24
N ASN A 68 29.73 6.99 -17.39
CA ASN A 68 30.96 7.81 -17.36
C ASN A 68 32.16 7.04 -16.80
N THR A 69 31.94 6.11 -15.88
CA THR A 69 33.00 5.27 -15.30
C THR A 69 33.44 4.17 -16.26
N ALA A 70 32.54 3.66 -17.11
CA ALA A 70 32.85 2.63 -18.12
C ALA A 70 33.52 3.18 -19.40
N GLN A 71 33.57 4.50 -19.58
CA GLN A 71 34.23 5.17 -20.72
C GLN A 71 35.60 5.77 -20.38
N SER A 72 36.07 5.65 -19.13
CA SER A 72 37.43 5.98 -18.68
C SER A 72 38.25 4.72 -18.46
#